data_AF-A0A940FYS8-F1
#
_entry.id   AF-A0A940FYS8-F1
#
_cell.length_a   1.000
_cell.length_b   1.000
_cell.length_c   1.000
_cell.angle_alpha   90.00
_cell.angle_beta   90.00
_cell.angle_gamma   90.00
#
_symmetry.space_group_name_H-M   'P 1'
#
loop_
_entity.id
_entity.type
_entity.pdbx_description
1 polymer ?
#
loop_
_entity_poly.entity_id
_entity_poly.type
_entity_poly.pdbx_seq_one_letter_code
_entity_poly.pdbx_strand_id
1 'polypeptide(L)'
;MGHELFYELFPEIAEKETRTIIVRGLDTGVPPGIYPVYEYYCTDPDCDCRQVYLHIRNDTTQQVEAIISFGWEPIAFYQKWNYGVLDDQLRDFKGPALGFRMPQGRFAQPWLNYVKHWLKSDKPYVKRLENHYRMVKASLVTKSF
;
A
#
# COMPACT_ATOMS: atom_id res chain seq x y z
N MET A 1 2.73 -5.07 15.41
CA MET A 1 2.48 -5.59 14.05
C MET A 1 3.55 -5.05 13.10
N GLY A 2 4.49 -5.90 12.70
CA GLY A 2 5.53 -5.54 11.72
C GLY A 2 4.94 -5.42 10.31
N HIS A 3 5.45 -4.47 9.54
CA HIS A 3 5.23 -4.39 8.11
C HIS A 3 6.59 -4.34 7.43
N GLU A 4 6.78 -5.17 6.40
CA GLU A 4 8.04 -5.23 5.65
C GLU A 4 7.81 -4.87 4.20
N LEU A 5 8.84 -4.29 3.61
CA LEU A 5 8.87 -3.89 2.22
C LEU A 5 8.90 -5.13 1.34
N PHE A 6 7.96 -5.25 0.40
CA PHE A 6 7.90 -6.36 -0.55
C PHE A 6 9.21 -6.54 -1.32
N TYR A 7 9.87 -5.43 -1.68
CA TYR A 7 11.15 -5.43 -2.37
C TYR A 7 12.25 -6.17 -1.60
N GLU A 8 12.29 -6.06 -0.27
CA GLU A 8 13.29 -6.76 0.56
C GLU A 8 13.02 -8.26 0.65
N LEU A 9 11.74 -8.66 0.55
CA LEU A 9 11.31 -10.05 0.63
C LEU A 9 11.42 -10.78 -0.72
N PHE A 10 11.15 -10.07 -1.82
CA PHE A 10 11.07 -10.64 -3.17
C PHE A 10 11.69 -9.69 -4.21
N PRO A 11 13.00 -9.39 -4.14
CA PRO A 11 13.63 -8.35 -4.95
C PRO A 11 13.49 -8.59 -6.46
N GLU A 12 13.67 -9.82 -6.94
CA GLU A 12 13.58 -10.14 -8.38
C GLU A 12 12.18 -9.91 -8.99
N ILE A 13 11.15 -10.05 -8.17
CA ILE A 13 9.75 -9.84 -8.57
C ILE A 13 9.44 -8.35 -8.46
N ALA A 14 9.84 -7.73 -7.34
CA ALA A 14 9.63 -6.31 -7.11
C ALA A 14 10.32 -5.44 -8.18
N GLU A 15 11.52 -5.80 -8.64
CA GLU A 15 12.22 -5.10 -9.72
C GLU A 15 11.40 -5.03 -11.03
N LYS A 16 10.63 -6.08 -11.32
CA LYS A 16 9.80 -6.18 -12.52
C LYS A 16 8.40 -5.60 -12.36
N GLU A 17 7.87 -5.63 -11.14
CA GLU A 17 6.45 -5.44 -10.89
C GLU A 17 6.11 -4.16 -10.09
N THR A 18 7.11 -3.50 -9.51
CA THR A 18 6.95 -2.21 -8.83
C THR A 18 6.35 -1.19 -9.79
N ARG A 19 5.22 -0.59 -9.37
CA ARG A 19 4.58 0.45 -10.15
C ARG A 19 5.33 1.76 -9.98
N THR A 20 5.52 2.47 -11.09
CA THR A 20 6.11 3.81 -11.11
C THR A 20 5.13 4.80 -11.72
N ILE A 21 4.87 5.90 -11.03
CA ILE A 21 4.08 7.03 -11.54
C ILE A 21 5.04 8.04 -12.15
N ILE A 22 4.75 8.50 -13.37
CA ILE A 22 5.52 9.55 -14.04
C ILE A 22 4.63 10.78 -14.16
N VAL A 23 4.97 11.84 -13.44
CA VAL A 23 4.28 13.13 -13.48
C VAL A 23 5.05 14.07 -14.40
N ARG A 24 4.41 14.51 -15.48
CA ARG A 24 5.04 15.34 -16.52
C ARG A 24 4.61 16.82 -16.51
N GLY A 25 3.53 17.19 -15.83
CA GLY A 25 2.92 18.52 -15.91
C GLY A 25 2.60 19.15 -14.54
N LEU A 26 2.52 20.47 -14.51
CA LEU A 26 2.32 21.29 -13.30
C LEU A 26 0.88 21.27 -12.76
N ASP A 27 -0.11 20.98 -13.60
CA ASP A 27 -1.54 21.00 -13.23
C ASP A 27 -2.05 19.71 -12.57
N THR A 28 -1.14 18.90 -12.03
CA THR A 28 -1.44 17.61 -11.41
C THR A 28 -1.68 17.72 -9.90
N GLY A 29 -1.39 18.88 -9.31
CA GLY A 29 -1.44 19.08 -7.86
C GLY A 29 -0.29 18.40 -7.11
N VAL A 30 0.66 17.79 -7.83
CA VAL A 30 1.92 17.22 -7.33
C VAL A 30 3.07 17.70 -8.22
N PRO A 31 4.32 17.75 -7.75
CA PRO A 31 5.44 18.17 -8.58
C PRO A 31 5.70 17.17 -9.73
N PRO A 32 6.27 17.64 -10.86
CA PRO A 32 6.82 16.74 -11.86
C PRO A 32 7.92 15.85 -11.27
N GLY A 33 7.96 14.59 -11.71
CA GLY A 33 8.92 13.63 -11.19
C GLY A 33 8.55 12.17 -11.47
N ILE A 34 9.42 11.29 -11.00
CA ILE A 34 9.25 9.84 -11.03
C ILE A 34 8.95 9.41 -9.60
N TYR A 35 7.88 8.63 -9.44
CA TYR A 35 7.39 8.22 -8.13
C TYR A 35 7.15 6.72 -8.07
N PRO A 36 8.15 5.90 -7.69
CA PRO A 36 7.95 4.49 -7.39
C PRO A 36 6.96 4.33 -6.22
N VAL A 37 6.13 3.30 -6.32
CA VAL A 37 5.15 2.92 -5.29
C VAL A 37 5.60 1.64 -4.63
N TYR A 38 6.14 1.78 -3.43
CA TYR A 38 6.64 0.67 -2.63
C TYR A 38 5.52 0.07 -1.79
N GLU A 39 5.45 -1.26 -1.82
CA GLU A 39 4.40 -2.04 -1.16
C GLU A 39 4.93 -2.56 0.19
N TYR A 40 4.21 -2.27 1.26
CA TYR A 40 4.49 -2.77 2.60
C TYR A 40 3.38 -3.68 3.08
N TYR A 41 3.75 -4.88 3.50
CA TYR A 41 2.81 -5.94 3.90
C TYR A 41 3.04 -6.37 5.35
N CYS A 42 1.95 -6.74 6.02
CA CYS A 42 2.01 -7.23 7.41
C CYS A 42 2.74 -8.58 7.48
N THR A 43 3.79 -8.65 8.30
CA THR A 43 4.59 -9.87 8.52
C THR A 43 4.28 -10.62 9.81
N ASP A 44 3.17 -10.27 10.48
CA ASP A 44 2.64 -11.05 11.59
C ASP A 44 1.97 -12.34 11.05
N PRO A 45 2.44 -13.54 11.45
CA PRO A 45 1.92 -14.81 10.93
C PRO A 45 0.46 -15.07 11.34
N ASP A 46 0.01 -14.49 12.46
CA ASP A 46 -1.35 -14.70 12.99
C ASP A 46 -2.36 -13.66 12.45
N CYS A 47 -1.92 -12.75 11.57
CA CYS A 47 -2.72 -11.63 11.10
C CYS A 47 -3.07 -11.73 9.60
N ASP A 48 -4.34 -12.00 9.27
CA ASP A 48 -4.86 -11.97 7.89
C ASP A 48 -5.49 -10.61 7.53
N CYS A 49 -4.75 -9.50 7.72
CA CYS A 49 -5.31 -8.15 7.52
C CYS A 49 -5.76 -7.83 6.09
N ARG A 50 -5.31 -8.60 5.06
CA ARG A 50 -5.65 -8.39 3.65
C ARG A 50 -5.60 -6.91 3.22
N GLN A 51 -4.48 -6.29 3.53
CA GLN A 51 -4.20 -4.87 3.32
C GLN A 51 -2.75 -4.69 2.86
N VAL A 52 -2.50 -3.59 2.16
CA VAL A 52 -1.17 -3.09 1.81
C VAL A 52 -1.04 -1.61 2.21
N TYR A 53 0.15 -1.21 2.62
CA TYR A 53 0.53 0.21 2.63
C TYR A 53 1.33 0.53 1.37
N LEU A 54 0.84 1.50 0.59
CA LEU A 54 1.49 1.99 -0.61
C LEU A 54 2.26 3.27 -0.27
N HIS A 55 3.58 3.16 -0.25
CA HIS A 55 4.49 4.28 -0.03
C HIS A 55 4.85 4.89 -1.38
N ILE A 56 4.32 6.07 -1.66
CA ILE A 56 4.69 6.86 -2.83
C ILE A 56 5.94 7.63 -2.45
N ARG A 57 7.06 7.35 -3.13
CA ARG A 57 8.32 8.03 -2.89
C ARG A 57 8.74 8.82 -4.11
N ASN A 58 9.40 9.94 -3.89
CA ASN A 58 10.08 10.68 -4.96
C ASN A 58 11.41 10.00 -5.27
N ASP A 59 11.63 9.59 -6.52
CA ASP A 59 12.84 8.85 -6.92
C ASP A 59 14.12 9.68 -6.75
N THR A 60 14.05 11.00 -6.95
CA THR A 60 15.22 11.88 -6.81
C THR A 60 15.55 12.18 -5.35
N THR A 61 14.55 12.54 -4.54
CA THR A 61 14.78 12.97 -3.15
C THR A 61 14.71 11.84 -2.14
N GLN A 62 14.21 10.66 -2.57
CA GLN A 62 13.91 9.49 -1.74
C GLN A 62 12.89 9.75 -0.62
N GLN A 63 12.25 10.93 -0.61
CA GLN A 63 11.26 11.30 0.39
C GLN A 63 9.94 10.57 0.14
N VAL A 64 9.27 10.20 1.24
CA VAL A 64 7.89 9.69 1.20
C VAL A 64 6.95 10.87 0.99
N GLU A 65 6.24 10.87 -0.13
CA GLU A 65 5.26 11.90 -0.48
C GLU A 65 3.87 11.60 0.09
N ALA A 66 3.52 10.30 0.15
CA ALA A 66 2.29 9.83 0.75
C ALA A 66 2.40 8.36 1.17
N ILE A 67 1.73 7.99 2.25
CA ILE A 67 1.49 6.60 2.64
C ILE A 67 -0.01 6.36 2.55
N ILE A 68 -0.43 5.44 1.67
CA ILE A 68 -1.84 5.12 1.44
C ILE A 68 -2.13 3.72 1.95
N SER A 69 -3.11 3.58 2.84
CA SER A 69 -3.67 2.28 3.23
C SER A 69 -4.64 1.80 2.16
N PHE A 70 -4.57 0.53 1.79
CA PHE A 70 -5.54 -0.09 0.90
C PHE A 70 -5.80 -1.56 1.26
N GLY A 71 -7.04 -1.84 1.58
CA GLY A 71 -7.62 -3.16 1.78
C GLY A 71 -8.65 -3.47 0.70
N TRP A 72 -8.61 -4.71 0.19
CA TRP A 72 -9.44 -5.14 -0.94
C TRP A 72 -10.73 -5.86 -0.52
N GLU A 73 -10.88 -6.22 0.75
CA GLU A 73 -12.06 -6.94 1.21
C GLU A 73 -13.28 -6.02 1.42
N PRO A 74 -14.50 -6.57 1.45
CA PRO A 74 -15.68 -5.84 1.91
C PRO A 74 -15.51 -5.34 3.34
N ILE A 75 -16.18 -4.24 3.71
CA ILE A 75 -16.09 -3.68 5.08
C ILE A 75 -16.48 -4.71 6.17
N ALA A 76 -17.41 -5.61 5.84
CA ALA A 76 -17.84 -6.71 6.72
C ALA A 76 -16.71 -7.70 7.07
N PHE A 77 -15.69 -7.84 6.21
CA PHE A 77 -14.49 -8.60 6.54
C PHE A 77 -13.72 -7.91 7.68
N TYR A 78 -13.44 -6.62 7.53
CA TYR A 78 -12.66 -5.86 8.51
C TYR A 78 -13.37 -5.73 9.86
N GLN A 79 -14.70 -5.63 9.85
CA GLN A 79 -15.51 -5.69 11.08
C GLN A 79 -15.38 -7.02 11.84
N LYS A 80 -15.18 -8.14 11.13
CA LYS A 80 -14.99 -9.46 11.74
C LYS A 80 -13.53 -9.72 12.13
N TRP A 81 -12.60 -9.28 11.28
CA TRP A 81 -11.16 -9.39 11.54
C TRP A 81 -10.77 -8.59 12.80
N ASN A 82 -11.43 -7.44 13.03
CA ASN A 82 -11.30 -6.51 14.15
C ASN A 82 -10.18 -6.83 15.16
N TYR A 83 -8.94 -6.55 14.74
CA TYR A 83 -7.73 -6.76 15.52
C TYR A 83 -7.50 -5.59 16.50
N GLY A 84 -8.56 -5.20 17.24
CA GLY A 84 -8.57 -4.06 18.16
C GLY A 84 -8.70 -2.69 17.48
N VAL A 85 -9.23 -2.63 16.25
CA VAL A 85 -9.44 -1.39 15.50
C VAL A 85 -10.83 -0.85 15.81
N LEU A 86 -10.92 0.44 16.16
CA LEU A 86 -12.22 1.07 16.43
C LEU A 86 -13.07 1.17 15.14
N ASP A 87 -14.39 1.06 15.28
CA ASP A 87 -15.32 1.05 14.14
C ASP A 87 -15.21 2.29 13.23
N ASP A 88 -14.88 3.44 13.81
CA ASP A 88 -14.68 4.69 13.08
C ASP A 88 -13.40 4.68 12.23
N GLN A 89 -12.40 3.88 12.60
CA GLN A 89 -11.10 3.71 11.92
C GLN A 89 -11.12 2.60 10.86
N LEU A 90 -12.09 1.69 10.89
CA LEU A 90 -12.19 0.58 9.94
C LEU A 90 -12.28 1.04 8.48
N ARG A 91 -12.87 2.22 8.23
CA ARG A 91 -12.94 2.80 6.88
C ARG A 91 -11.56 3.17 6.33
N ASP A 92 -10.69 3.71 7.16
CA ASP A 92 -9.33 4.08 6.76
C ASP A 92 -8.43 2.84 6.61
N PHE A 93 -8.67 1.81 7.44
CA PHE A 93 -8.04 0.50 7.24
C PHE A 93 -8.45 -0.14 5.91
N LYS A 94 -9.74 -0.16 5.59
CA LYS A 94 -10.19 -0.62 4.27
C LYS A 94 -9.61 0.25 3.15
N GLY A 95 -9.60 1.57 3.31
CA GLY A 95 -9.08 2.48 2.31
C GLY A 95 -9.77 2.39 0.93
N PRO A 96 -9.18 3.00 -0.12
CA PRO A 96 -7.94 3.76 -0.08
C PRO A 96 -8.06 5.00 0.80
N ALA A 97 -7.16 5.16 1.78
CA ALA A 97 -7.12 6.29 2.70
C ALA A 97 -5.66 6.68 3.01
N LEU A 98 -5.44 7.87 3.57
CA LEU A 98 -4.12 8.18 4.12
C LEU A 98 -3.84 7.23 5.28
N GLY A 99 -2.62 6.69 5.33
CA GLY A 99 -2.20 5.77 6.38
C GLY A 99 -2.43 6.40 7.76
N PHE A 100 -3.24 5.75 8.59
CA PHE A 100 -3.64 6.26 9.88
C PHE A 100 -2.42 6.50 10.78
N ARG A 101 -2.24 7.74 11.24
CA ARG A 101 -1.10 8.19 12.07
C ARG A 101 0.28 7.99 11.43
N MET A 102 0.35 7.72 10.13
CA MET A 102 1.62 7.62 9.40
C MET A 102 2.09 9.02 8.98
N PRO A 103 3.42 9.27 8.92
CA PRO A 103 3.95 10.51 8.36
C PRO A 103 3.48 10.71 6.91
N GLN A 104 3.07 11.94 6.59
CA GLN A 104 2.57 12.32 5.26
C GLN A 104 3.35 13.50 4.70
N GLY A 105 3.58 13.50 3.39
CA GLY A 105 4.17 14.63 2.69
C GLY A 105 3.15 15.74 2.42
N ARG A 106 3.65 16.91 2.00
CA ARG A 106 2.81 18.10 1.73
C ARG A 106 1.74 17.88 0.64
N PHE A 107 1.94 16.89 -0.23
CA PHE A 107 1.02 16.57 -1.33
C PHE A 107 0.26 15.26 -1.13
N ALA A 108 0.13 14.77 0.10
CA ALA A 108 -0.51 13.48 0.36
C ALA A 108 -1.95 13.40 -0.15
N GLN A 109 -2.73 14.48 -0.07
CA GLN A 109 -4.12 14.49 -0.52
C GLN A 109 -4.26 14.38 -2.06
N PRO A 110 -3.51 15.16 -2.88
CA PRO A 110 -3.41 14.90 -4.32
C PRO A 110 -3.02 13.45 -4.65
N TRP A 111 -2.02 12.89 -3.97
CA TRP A 111 -1.61 11.50 -4.16
C TRP A 111 -2.72 10.49 -3.86
N LEU A 112 -3.45 10.68 -2.77
CA LEU A 112 -4.61 9.85 -2.44
C LEU A 112 -5.65 9.86 -3.56
N ASN A 113 -5.89 11.02 -4.19
CA ASN A 113 -6.86 11.12 -5.29
C ASN A 113 -6.40 10.33 -6.53
N TYR A 114 -5.11 10.39 -6.88
CA TYR A 114 -4.53 9.57 -7.94
C TYR A 114 -4.69 8.08 -7.65
N VAL A 115 -4.35 7.65 -6.43
CA VAL A 115 -4.43 6.24 -6.03
C VAL A 115 -5.87 5.74 -6.03
N LYS A 116 -6.82 6.54 -5.52
CA LYS A 116 -8.25 6.20 -5.59
C LYS A 116 -8.72 5.97 -7.02
N HIS A 117 -8.30 6.85 -7.95
CA HIS A 117 -8.67 6.72 -9.36
C HIS A 117 -8.13 5.42 -9.97
N TRP A 118 -6.82 5.15 -9.82
CA TRP A 118 -6.25 3.94 -10.43
C TRP A 118 -6.72 2.64 -9.77
N LEU A 119 -7.04 2.64 -8.46
CA LEU A 119 -7.37 1.37 -7.78
C LEU A 119 -8.78 0.95 -8.19
N LYS A 120 -9.60 1.95 -8.56
CA LYS A 120 -10.90 1.75 -9.14
C LYS A 120 -10.82 1.17 -10.56
N SER A 121 -9.95 1.70 -11.42
CA SER A 121 -9.90 1.35 -12.85
C SER A 121 -8.99 0.16 -13.18
N ASP A 122 -7.88 -0.02 -12.45
CA ASP A 122 -6.84 -0.98 -12.76
C ASP A 122 -6.98 -2.28 -11.94
N LYS A 123 -7.88 -3.15 -12.41
CA LYS A 123 -8.14 -4.44 -11.77
C LYS A 123 -6.94 -5.40 -11.79
N PRO A 124 -6.16 -5.50 -12.89
CA PRO A 124 -4.93 -6.29 -12.89
C PRO A 124 -3.94 -5.87 -11.81
N TYR A 125 -3.77 -4.56 -11.58
CA TYR A 125 -2.92 -4.06 -10.50
C TYR A 125 -3.40 -4.46 -9.12
N VAL A 126 -4.71 -4.30 -8.83
CA VAL A 126 -5.29 -4.75 -7.55
C VAL A 126 -5.06 -6.24 -7.35
N LYS A 127 -5.24 -7.06 -8.39
CA LYS A 127 -5.01 -8.50 -8.28
C LYS A 127 -3.56 -8.84 -7.97
N ARG A 128 -2.62 -8.07 -8.53
CA ARG A 128 -1.20 -8.20 -8.23
C ARG A 128 -0.90 -7.89 -6.75
N LEU A 129 -1.46 -6.80 -6.21
CA LEU A 129 -1.31 -6.47 -4.78
C LEU A 129 -1.79 -7.60 -3.87
N GLU A 130 -2.91 -8.25 -4.21
CA GLU A 130 -3.38 -9.43 -3.47
C GLU A 130 -2.44 -10.63 -3.60
N ASN A 131 -1.85 -10.84 -4.79
CA ASN A 131 -0.92 -11.96 -5.02
C ASN A 131 0.38 -11.76 -4.23
N HIS A 132 0.95 -10.55 -4.26
CA HIS A 132 2.10 -10.19 -3.45
C HIS A 132 1.84 -10.38 -1.95
N TYR A 133 0.65 -10.00 -1.46
CA TYR A 133 0.24 -10.30 -0.09
C TYR A 133 0.26 -11.79 0.22
N ARG A 134 -0.33 -12.63 -0.65
CA ARG A 134 -0.33 -14.10 -0.48
C ARG A 134 1.09 -14.66 -0.46
N MET A 135 1.99 -14.16 -1.30
CA MET A 135 3.40 -14.56 -1.32
C MET A 135 4.09 -14.22 0.00
N VAL A 136 3.90 -13.00 0.51
CA VAL A 136 4.42 -12.60 1.82
C VAL A 136 3.92 -13.54 2.90
N LYS A 137 2.61 -13.79 2.98
CA LYS A 137 2.03 -14.70 3.98
C LYS A 137 2.55 -16.13 3.87
N ALA A 138 2.67 -16.66 2.65
CA ALA A 138 3.23 -17.98 2.43
C ALA A 138 4.70 -18.08 2.90
N SER A 139 5.49 -17.00 2.73
CA SER A 139 6.90 -16.99 3.18
C SER A 139 7.08 -17.02 4.70
N LEU A 140 6.07 -16.60 5.48
CA LEU A 140 6.12 -16.60 6.94
C LEU A 140 5.95 -18.01 7.52
N VAL A 141 5.14 -18.85 6.87
CA VAL A 141 4.91 -20.25 7.29
C VAL A 141 6.19 -21.08 7.13
N THR A 142 7.03 -20.75 6.15
CA THR A 142 8.31 -21.44 5.91
C THR A 142 9.42 -21.01 6.88
N LYS A 143 9.23 -19.91 7.64
CA LYS A 143 10.23 -19.38 8.58
C LYS A 143 10.10 -19.91 10.02
N SER A 144 9.19 -20.87 10.27
CA SER A 144 9.09 -21.53 11.58
C SER A 144 10.28 -22.48 11.78
N PHE A 145 11.33 -22.00 12.46
CA PHE A 145 12.42 -22.81 13.00
C PHE A 145 12.03 -23.43 14.34
#